data_AF-A0A1M2VSU0-F1
#
_entry.id   AF-A0A1M2VSU0-F1
#
_cell.length_a   1.000
_cell.length_b   1.000
_cell.length_c   1.000
_cell.angle_alpha   90.00
_cell.angle_beta   90.00
_cell.angle_gamma   90.00
#
_symmetry.space_group_name_H-M   'P 1'
#
loop_
_entity.id
_entity.type
_entity.pdbx_description
1 polymer ?
#
loop_
_entity_poly.entity_id
_entity_poly.type
_entity_poly.pdbx_seq_one_letter_code
_entity_poly.pdbx_strand_id
1 'polypeptide(L)'
;MSDSSDSEDSTYQPSPSPPSNASSAASAPPPCGCVYLQSIGRRIRGGSYATTGGDYLEAIFTHREAFFAYPPGHRGCAIGFSELAQDLEGRNLPEGWRADWDGDSEAAAAFRHEAWVIANAF
;
A
#
# COMPACT_ATOMS: atom_id res chain seq x y z
N MET A 1 -31.94 12.72 67.75
CA MET A 1 -30.96 13.80 67.99
C MET A 1 -29.62 13.20 67.58
N SER A 2 -28.86 13.65 66.59
CA SER A 2 -28.89 14.76 65.62
C SER A 2 -27.85 14.36 64.55
N ASP A 3 -28.18 14.32 63.26
CA ASP A 3 -27.95 15.32 62.22
C ASP A 3 -26.49 15.53 61.73
N SER A 4 -26.35 15.42 60.39
CA SER A 4 -25.50 16.20 59.46
C SER A 4 -24.01 15.83 59.26
N SER A 5 -23.57 15.50 58.02
CA SER A 5 -23.13 16.38 56.88
C SER A 5 -21.64 16.77 57.04
N ASP A 6 -20.74 16.83 56.05
CA ASP A 6 -20.84 17.09 54.61
C ASP A 6 -19.49 16.78 53.88
N SER A 7 -19.59 16.45 52.60
CA SER A 7 -18.73 16.74 51.43
C SER A 7 -17.19 16.81 51.46
N GLU A 8 -16.58 15.98 50.61
CA GLU A 8 -15.47 16.39 49.71
C GLU A 8 -15.70 15.71 48.34
N ASP A 9 -16.44 16.37 47.46
CA ASP A 9 -15.96 17.04 46.23
C ASP A 9 -14.77 16.34 45.56
N SER A 10 -15.07 15.53 44.54
CA SER A 10 -14.08 15.20 43.51
C SER A 10 -14.75 15.43 42.17
N THR A 11 -14.85 16.71 41.80
CA THR A 11 -15.29 17.15 40.48
C THR A 11 -14.33 16.62 39.42
N TYR A 12 -14.67 15.48 38.81
CA TYR A 12 -13.96 14.96 37.64
C TYR A 12 -14.28 15.87 36.44
N GLN A 13 -13.39 16.82 36.14
CA GLN A 13 -13.48 17.58 34.89
C GLN A 13 -12.84 16.76 33.77
N PRO A 14 -13.60 16.31 32.75
CA PRO A 14 -12.98 15.87 31.52
C PRO A 14 -12.39 17.09 30.83
N SER A 15 -11.08 17.08 30.61
CA SER A 15 -10.42 18.08 29.77
C SER A 15 -11.11 18.09 28.39
N PRO A 16 -11.52 19.25 27.85
CA PRO A 16 -12.03 19.30 26.50
C PRO A 16 -10.88 18.96 25.56
N SER A 17 -10.99 17.82 24.88
CA SER A 17 -10.14 17.48 23.75
C SER A 17 -10.12 18.67 22.79
N PRO A 18 -8.95 19.17 22.35
CA PRO A 18 -8.93 20.18 21.32
C PRO A 18 -9.68 19.63 20.11
N PRO A 19 -10.50 20.45 19.42
CA PRO A 19 -11.08 20.02 18.17
C PRO A 19 -9.93 19.60 17.26
N SER A 20 -9.98 18.36 16.79
CA SER A 20 -9.14 17.90 15.70
C SER A 20 -9.39 18.85 14.54
N ASN A 21 -8.54 19.86 14.43
CA ASN A 21 -8.37 20.62 13.21
C ASN A 21 -8.00 19.58 12.18
N ALA A 22 -9.01 19.09 11.46
CA ALA A 22 -8.85 18.42 10.20
C ALA A 22 -8.25 19.48 9.27
N SER A 23 -6.94 19.69 9.41
CA SER A 23 -6.15 20.32 8.39
C SER A 23 -6.38 19.45 7.17
N SER A 24 -7.12 20.01 6.22
CA SER A 24 -7.27 19.54 4.86
C SER A 24 -5.89 19.55 4.19
N ALA A 25 -4.99 18.69 4.64
CA ALA A 25 -3.89 18.22 3.84
C ALA A 25 -4.59 17.52 2.69
N ALA A 26 -4.55 18.15 1.51
CA ALA A 26 -5.03 17.58 0.27
C ALA A 26 -4.57 16.13 0.22
N SER A 27 -5.48 15.22 0.55
CA SER A 27 -5.11 13.88 0.95
C SER A 27 -4.72 13.17 -0.33
N ALA A 28 -3.40 12.97 -0.50
CA ALA A 28 -2.91 12.04 -1.50
C ALA A 28 -3.75 10.76 -1.41
N PRO A 29 -4.15 10.17 -2.56
CA PRO A 29 -4.92 8.95 -2.56
C PRO A 29 -4.26 7.92 -1.62
N PRO A 30 -5.04 7.21 -0.79
CA PRO A 30 -4.48 6.21 0.10
C PRO A 30 -3.65 5.21 -0.74
N PRO A 31 -2.45 4.82 -0.27
CA PRO A 31 -1.57 3.94 -1.02
C PRO A 31 -2.32 2.64 -1.33
N CYS A 32 -2.35 2.24 -2.59
CA CYS A 32 -3.07 1.06 -3.02
C CYS A 32 -2.23 -0.23 -2.85
N GLY A 33 -2.91 -1.36 -2.72
CA GLY A 33 -2.29 -2.66 -2.46
C GLY A 33 -1.72 -2.85 -1.05
N CYS A 34 -1.23 -4.06 -0.78
CA CYS A 34 -0.66 -4.42 0.51
C CYS A 34 0.73 -3.78 0.72
N VAL A 35 1.18 -3.72 1.97
CA VAL A 35 2.47 -3.11 2.37
C VAL A 35 3.64 -3.69 1.56
N TYR A 36 3.58 -4.97 1.21
CA TYR A 36 4.58 -5.62 0.38
C TYR A 36 4.65 -5.01 -1.03
N LEU A 37 3.53 -4.87 -1.73
CA LEU A 37 3.50 -4.23 -3.07
C LEU A 37 3.90 -2.75 -2.99
N GLN A 38 3.51 -2.04 -1.94
CA GLN A 38 3.94 -0.66 -1.72
C GLN A 38 5.47 -0.56 -1.55
N SER A 39 6.10 -1.55 -0.92
CA SER A 39 7.57 -1.61 -0.81
C SER A 39 8.24 -1.84 -2.17
N ILE A 40 7.65 -2.66 -3.03
CA ILE A 40 8.12 -2.89 -4.39
C ILE A 40 7.98 -1.62 -5.22
N GLY A 41 6.83 -0.93 -5.16
CA GLY A 41 6.62 0.33 -5.87
C GLY A 41 7.66 1.40 -5.50
N ARG A 42 8.01 1.51 -4.21
CA ARG A 42 9.10 2.40 -3.77
C ARG A 42 10.45 2.01 -4.37
N ARG A 43 10.77 0.71 -4.45
CA ARG A 43 12.01 0.24 -5.08
C ARG A 43 12.05 0.53 -6.58
N ILE A 44 10.93 0.32 -7.27
CA ILE A 44 10.76 0.59 -8.70
C ILE A 44 10.97 2.08 -8.99
N ARG A 45 10.23 2.96 -8.32
CA ARG A 45 10.34 4.42 -8.49
C ARG A 45 11.70 4.96 -8.08
N GLY A 46 12.35 4.30 -7.12
CA GLY A 46 13.73 4.60 -6.70
C GLY A 46 14.82 4.01 -7.61
N GLY A 47 14.46 3.30 -8.68
CA GLY A 47 15.42 2.71 -9.63
C GLY A 47 16.24 1.52 -9.11
N SER A 48 15.93 1.01 -7.91
CA SER A 48 16.65 -0.07 -7.23
C SER A 48 16.03 -1.47 -7.46
N TYR A 49 15.05 -1.54 -8.36
CA TYR A 49 14.33 -2.77 -8.69
C TYR A 49 14.80 -3.30 -10.04
N ALA A 50 15.58 -4.38 -10.02
CA ALA A 50 16.00 -5.10 -11.22
C ALA A 50 14.91 -6.07 -11.68
N THR A 51 14.78 -6.26 -12.99
CA THR A 51 13.79 -7.18 -13.60
C THR A 51 14.45 -8.32 -14.35
N THR A 52 15.70 -8.15 -14.78
CA THR A 52 16.51 -9.19 -15.44
C THR A 52 16.70 -10.48 -14.65
N GLY A 53 16.63 -10.43 -13.32
CA GLY A 53 16.77 -11.60 -12.45
C GLY A 53 15.47 -12.37 -12.19
N GLY A 54 14.32 -11.90 -12.70
CA GLY A 54 13.03 -12.49 -12.36
C GLY A 54 12.51 -12.11 -10.97
N ASP A 55 13.08 -11.09 -10.31
CA ASP A 55 12.66 -10.63 -8.97
C ASP A 55 11.15 -10.31 -8.87
N TYR A 56 10.51 -9.96 -10.00
CA TYR A 56 9.06 -9.76 -10.09
C TYR A 56 8.24 -11.05 -9.96
N LEU A 57 8.80 -12.21 -10.25
CA LEU A 57 8.15 -13.50 -10.04
C LEU A 57 8.03 -13.80 -8.55
N GLU A 58 9.07 -13.51 -7.77
CA GLU A 58 9.04 -13.65 -6.31
C GLU A 58 7.95 -12.76 -5.70
N ALA A 59 7.81 -11.53 -6.22
CA ALA A 59 6.74 -10.63 -5.83
C ALA A 59 5.34 -11.20 -6.10
N ILE A 60 5.14 -11.82 -7.27
CA ILE A 60 3.88 -12.44 -7.65
C ILE A 60 3.60 -13.65 -6.76
N PHE A 61 4.56 -14.56 -6.57
CA PHE A 61 4.35 -15.76 -5.78
C PHE A 61 4.10 -15.45 -4.30
N THR A 62 4.92 -14.58 -3.71
CA THR A 62 4.73 -14.11 -2.32
C THR A 62 3.36 -13.47 -2.15
N HIS A 63 2.94 -12.61 -3.10
CA HIS A 63 1.61 -12.01 -3.05
C HIS A 63 0.50 -13.06 -3.15
N ARG A 64 0.61 -14.02 -4.07
CA ARG A 64 -0.40 -15.08 -4.26
C ARG A 64 -0.58 -15.91 -2.99
N GLU A 65 0.50 -16.31 -2.34
CA GLU A 65 0.44 -17.04 -1.07
C GLU A 65 -0.33 -16.24 0.00
N ALA A 66 -0.01 -14.94 0.15
CA ALA A 66 -0.71 -14.05 1.07
C ALA A 66 -2.19 -13.86 0.69
N PHE A 67 -2.47 -13.71 -0.61
CA PHE A 67 -3.83 -13.59 -1.14
C PHE A 67 -4.66 -14.84 -0.86
N PHE A 68 -4.11 -16.04 -1.07
CA PHE A 68 -4.81 -17.29 -0.76
C PHE A 68 -5.05 -17.47 0.74
N ALA A 69 -4.14 -17.01 1.59
CA ALA A 69 -4.32 -17.05 3.04
C ALA A 69 -5.42 -16.10 3.53
N TYR A 70 -5.53 -14.90 2.94
CA TYR A 70 -6.54 -13.91 3.32
C TYR A 70 -6.99 -13.00 2.17
N PRO A 71 -7.90 -13.48 1.29
CA PRO A 71 -8.34 -12.73 0.11
C PRO A 71 -8.96 -11.34 0.41
N PRO A 72 -9.81 -11.16 1.45
CA PRO A 72 -10.44 -9.87 1.73
C PRO A 72 -9.43 -8.73 1.96
N GLY A 73 -8.30 -9.03 2.60
CA GLY A 73 -7.25 -8.04 2.88
C GLY A 73 -6.42 -7.65 1.66
N HIS A 74 -6.55 -8.38 0.55
CA HIS A 74 -5.72 -8.21 -0.64
C HIS A 74 -6.49 -7.83 -1.91
N ARG A 75 -7.82 -7.63 -1.86
CA ARG A 75 -8.61 -7.17 -3.02
C ARG A 75 -8.08 -5.87 -3.64
N GLY A 76 -7.62 -4.93 -2.80
CA GLY A 76 -7.03 -3.67 -3.26
C GLY A 76 -5.68 -3.82 -3.98
N CYS A 77 -5.08 -5.02 -3.97
CA CYS A 77 -3.81 -5.28 -4.65
C CYS A 77 -3.93 -5.31 -6.17
N ALA A 78 -5.14 -5.46 -6.73
CA ALA A 78 -5.35 -5.31 -8.17
C ALA A 78 -4.91 -3.93 -8.68
N ILE A 79 -5.24 -2.87 -7.93
CA ILE A 79 -4.79 -1.50 -8.23
C ILE A 79 -3.29 -1.39 -8.01
N GLY A 80 -2.78 -1.94 -6.90
CA GLY A 80 -1.34 -1.98 -6.59
C GLY A 80 -0.50 -2.54 -7.74
N PHE A 81 -0.82 -3.75 -8.22
CA PHE A 81 -0.11 -4.33 -9.36
C PHE A 81 -0.25 -3.53 -10.65
N SER A 82 -1.41 -2.91 -10.89
CA SER A 82 -1.61 -2.03 -12.05
C SER A 82 -0.67 -0.82 -12.00
N GLU A 83 -0.50 -0.21 -10.82
CA GLU A 83 0.46 0.87 -10.62
C GLU A 83 1.91 0.42 -10.79
N LEU A 84 2.29 -0.76 -10.25
CA LEU A 84 3.64 -1.29 -10.45
C LEU A 84 3.95 -1.51 -11.94
N ALA A 85 2.98 -1.98 -12.72
CA ALA A 85 3.13 -2.15 -14.16
C ALA A 85 3.33 -0.80 -14.89
N GLN A 86 2.58 0.23 -14.51
CA GLN A 86 2.76 1.59 -15.07
C GLN A 86 4.12 2.18 -14.69
N ASP A 87 4.55 2.00 -13.44
CA ASP A 87 5.86 2.46 -12.97
C ASP A 87 7.01 1.78 -13.73
N LEU A 88 6.86 0.49 -14.08
CA LEU A 88 7.79 -0.26 -14.94
C LEU A 88 7.84 0.29 -16.37
N GLU A 89 6.68 0.54 -16.99
CA GLU A 89 6.62 1.07 -18.35
C GLU A 89 7.22 2.48 -18.46
N GLY A 90 7.03 3.30 -17.44
CA GLY A 90 7.60 4.64 -17.37
C GLY A 90 9.13 4.67 -17.35
N ARG A 91 9.79 3.58 -16.94
CA ARG A 91 11.26 3.47 -16.93
C ARG A 91 11.88 3.32 -18.32
N ASN A 92 11.13 2.84 -19.31
CA ASN A 92 11.61 2.61 -20.68
C ASN A 92 11.69 3.90 -21.54
N LEU A 93 11.64 5.08 -20.91
CA LEU A 93 11.74 6.36 -21.61
C LEU A 93 13.20 6.70 -22.00
N PRO A 94 13.40 7.43 -23.12
CA PRO A 94 14.65 7.43 -23.91
C PRO A 94 15.94 7.92 -23.25
N GLU A 95 15.92 8.45 -22.02
CA GLU A 95 17.12 8.97 -21.33
C GLU A 95 17.63 8.07 -20.20
N GLY A 96 16.99 6.92 -19.94
CA GLY A 96 17.18 6.16 -18.69
C GLY A 96 17.44 4.65 -18.80
N TRP A 97 17.70 4.09 -19.99
CA TRP A 97 17.88 2.64 -20.13
C TRP A 97 19.03 2.09 -19.28
N ARG A 98 18.77 0.98 -18.57
CA ARG A 98 19.77 0.21 -17.83
C ARG A 98 19.64 -1.27 -18.15
N ALA A 99 20.77 -1.97 -18.24
CA ALA A 99 20.79 -3.39 -18.57
C ALA A 99 20.01 -4.26 -17.58
N ASP A 100 19.93 -3.87 -16.30
CA ASP A 100 19.17 -4.60 -15.28
C ASP A 100 17.64 -4.40 -15.37
N TRP A 101 17.17 -3.52 -16.26
CA TRP A 101 15.75 -3.25 -16.56
C TRP A 101 15.25 -3.91 -17.84
N ASP A 102 16.05 -4.76 -18.50
CA ASP A 102 15.66 -5.42 -19.76
C ASP A 102 14.36 -6.25 -19.62
N GLY A 103 14.08 -6.75 -18.42
CA GLY A 103 12.87 -7.49 -18.08
C GLY A 103 11.65 -6.61 -17.76
N ASP A 104 11.73 -5.27 -17.86
CA ASP A 104 10.64 -4.38 -17.41
C ASP A 104 9.34 -4.61 -18.18
N SER A 105 9.45 -4.93 -19.48
CA SER A 105 8.29 -5.22 -20.33
C SER A 105 7.56 -6.50 -19.90
N GLU A 106 8.31 -7.57 -19.63
CA GLU A 106 7.78 -8.85 -19.15
C GLU A 106 7.19 -8.71 -17.74
N ALA A 107 7.91 -8.05 -16.84
CA ALA A 107 7.45 -7.79 -15.48
C ALA A 107 6.15 -6.98 -15.47
N ALA A 108 6.03 -5.96 -16.32
CA ALA A 108 4.82 -5.15 -16.42
C ALA A 108 3.63 -5.96 -16.96
N ALA A 109 3.86 -6.84 -17.94
CA ALA A 109 2.84 -7.76 -18.43
C ALA A 109 2.38 -8.73 -17.33
N ALA A 110 3.33 -9.31 -16.58
CA ALA A 110 3.05 -10.23 -15.48
C ALA A 110 2.24 -9.57 -14.35
N PHE A 111 2.60 -8.34 -13.95
CA PHE A 111 1.85 -7.58 -12.96
C PHE A 111 0.44 -7.22 -13.43
N ARG A 112 0.26 -6.84 -14.70
CA ARG A 112 -1.09 -6.62 -15.26
C ARG A 112 -1.95 -7.89 -15.25
N HIS A 113 -1.36 -9.03 -15.60
CA HIS A 113 -2.06 -10.29 -15.51
C HIS A 113 -2.48 -10.59 -14.07
N GLU A 114 -1.59 -10.38 -13.10
CA GLU A 114 -1.91 -10.58 -11.68
C GLU A 114 -3.01 -9.61 -11.19
N ALA A 115 -2.96 -8.34 -11.60
CA ALA A 115 -4.02 -7.37 -11.32
C ALA A 115 -5.39 -7.86 -11.84
N TRP A 116 -5.42 -8.38 -13.06
CA TRP A 116 -6.63 -8.94 -13.66
C TRP A 116 -7.12 -10.19 -12.89
N VAL A 117 -6.22 -11.10 -12.50
CA VAL A 117 -6.59 -12.29 -11.71
C VAL A 117 -7.25 -11.88 -10.39
N ILE A 118 -6.67 -10.92 -9.66
CA ILE A 118 -7.21 -10.43 -8.39
C ILE A 118 -8.57 -9.74 -8.59
N ALA A 119 -8.69 -8.89 -9.63
CA ALA A 119 -9.93 -8.16 -9.91
C ALA A 119 -11.11 -9.08 -10.25
N ASN A 120 -10.83 -10.28 -10.78
CA ASN A 120 -11.83 -11.29 -11.13
C ASN A 120 -11.92 -12.42 -10.08
N ALA A 121 -11.21 -12.32 -8.97
CA ALA A 121 -11.30 -13.27 -7.87
C ALA A 121 -12.48 -12.87 -6.96
N PHE A 122 -13.57 -13.63 -7.08
CA PHE A 122 -14.79 -13.74 -6.24
C PHE A 122 -15.28 -12.50 -5.49
#